data_AF-A0A1C5XKQ7-F1
#
_entry.id   AF-A0A1C5XKQ7-F1
#
_cell.length_a   1.000
_cell.length_b   1.000
_cell.length_c   1.000
_cell.angle_alpha   90.00
_cell.angle_beta   90.00
_cell.angle_gamma   90.00
#
_symmetry.space_group_name_H-M   'P 1'
#
loop_
_entity.id
_entity.type
_entity.pdbx_description
1 polymer ?
#
loop_
_entity_poly.entity_id
_entity_poly.type
_entity_poly.pdbx_seq_one_letter_code
_entity_poly.pdbx_strand_id
1 'polypeptide(L)'
;MRRRWEGAAVAGLALVVAMSMSLVSFAKEERTKVGTIGLTFASDIQAGESGGTVDVTLDSGECSIESVDIVNEGDYWIGGDKPKVEIWLSADSDYYFSKSGKNAFKFDGDKVKYVSSSVKSDKSEMVLTVTLEKLDEDDEDLDVDGLIWDEDNGIAHWDHLDLAKTYKVRLCRRGNSSSDDGIGTVYTVKENSFDFSGKFPRTGTYYFKVRAIDARNHAGDWEESSYIEITDQDLVRLNGQWMRDDRGWWYVNTDGSYTKNNWQYIHSKWYFFDEEGYMRTGWISWGDKQYYCDENGAMLSSTVTPDGFTVGADGARAN
;
A
#
# COMPACT_ATOMS: atom_id res chain seq x y z
N MET A 1 52.06 74.82 44.62
CA MET A 1 50.89 75.03 43.72
C MET A 1 50.31 73.67 43.35
N ARG A 2 48.96 73.55 43.44
CA ARG A 2 48.05 72.46 42.98
C ARG A 2 48.19 71.09 43.69
N ARG A 3 47.25 70.74 44.60
CA ARG A 3 45.94 70.03 44.40
C ARG A 3 46.16 68.63 43.80
N ARG A 4 45.63 67.49 44.28
CA ARG A 4 44.57 67.04 45.21
C ARG A 4 44.87 65.53 45.46
N TRP A 5 44.81 64.98 46.68
CA TRP A 5 43.63 64.34 47.32
C TRP A 5 43.03 63.21 46.47
N GLU A 6 43.10 61.92 46.82
CA GLU A 6 42.63 61.14 48.00
C GLU A 6 41.56 60.15 47.48
N GLY A 7 41.30 58.95 48.02
CA GLY A 7 41.73 58.30 49.26
C GLY A 7 42.08 56.82 49.01
N ALA A 8 42.86 56.15 49.85
CA ALA A 8 42.67 55.91 51.28
C ALA A 8 41.35 55.19 51.56
N ALA A 9 41.42 53.89 51.87
CA ALA A 9 41.32 53.41 53.24
C ALA A 9 41.02 51.89 53.23
N VAL A 10 41.94 51.07 53.70
CA VAL A 10 42.12 50.58 55.08
C VAL A 10 41.66 49.12 55.15
N ALA A 11 42.66 48.27 55.33
CA ALA A 11 42.55 46.87 55.70
C ALA A 11 41.91 46.74 57.09
N GLY A 12 41.06 45.73 57.27
CA GLY A 12 40.49 45.38 58.56
C GLY A 12 40.04 43.92 58.59
N LEU A 13 40.71 43.16 59.44
CA LEU A 13 40.37 41.85 60.01
C LEU A 13 40.29 40.62 59.10
N ALA A 14 41.31 39.76 59.26
CA ALA A 14 41.20 38.33 59.02
C ALA A 14 40.24 37.73 60.06
N LEU A 15 39.06 37.30 59.60
CA LEU A 15 38.14 36.45 60.33
C LEU A 15 38.26 35.05 59.70
N VAL A 16 38.86 34.11 60.41
CA VAL A 16 38.90 32.70 60.01
C VAL A 16 37.49 32.15 60.16
N VAL A 17 36.73 32.15 59.05
CA VAL A 17 35.47 31.41 58.96
C VAL A 17 35.85 29.96 58.71
N ALA A 18 35.73 29.12 59.74
CA ALA A 18 35.71 27.68 59.58
C ALA A 18 34.49 27.33 58.73
N MET A 19 34.70 27.07 57.43
CA MET A 19 33.68 26.43 56.60
C MET A 19 33.50 25.02 57.14
N SER A 20 32.46 24.83 57.94
CA SER A 20 31.90 23.51 58.20
C SER A 20 31.46 22.92 56.86
N MET A 21 32.33 22.12 56.24
CA MET A 21 31.89 21.20 55.20
C MET A 21 30.96 20.21 55.89
N SER A 22 29.66 20.45 55.78
CA SER A 22 28.66 19.42 56.02
C SER A 22 28.93 18.30 55.03
N LEU A 23 29.73 17.31 55.44
CA LEU A 23 29.76 16.04 54.75
C LEU A 23 28.32 15.52 54.83
N VAL A 24 27.62 15.56 53.70
CA VAL A 24 26.39 14.78 53.55
C VAL A 24 26.84 13.33 53.68
N SER A 25 26.73 12.81 54.90
CA SER A 25 26.80 11.39 55.17
C SER A 25 25.62 10.78 54.43
N PHE A 26 25.86 10.29 53.20
CA PHE A 26 24.89 9.39 52.57
C PHE A 26 24.76 8.19 53.48
N ALA A 27 23.57 8.04 54.10
CA ALA A 27 23.25 6.84 54.83
C ALA A 27 23.50 5.65 53.90
N LYS A 28 24.25 4.66 54.42
CA LYS A 28 24.53 3.44 53.68
C LYS A 28 23.18 2.80 53.36
N GLU A 29 22.93 2.50 52.09
CA GLU A 29 21.72 1.82 51.65
C GLU A 29 21.60 0.47 52.38
N GLU A 30 20.58 0.33 53.24
CA GLU A 30 20.36 -0.86 54.07
C GLU A 30 19.46 -1.90 53.39
N ARG A 31 18.72 -1.48 52.35
CA ARG A 31 17.85 -2.35 51.55
C ARG A 31 18.66 -3.30 50.65
N THR A 32 18.01 -4.35 50.17
CA THR A 32 18.57 -5.34 49.27
C THR A 32 18.40 -4.93 47.81
N LYS A 33 19.38 -5.21 46.96
CA LYS A 33 19.28 -4.89 45.53
C LYS A 33 18.23 -5.79 44.87
N VAL A 34 17.30 -5.21 44.13
CA VAL A 34 16.45 -5.97 43.20
C VAL A 34 17.34 -6.75 42.24
N GLY A 35 16.98 -8.02 42.01
CA GLY A 35 17.64 -8.94 41.10
C GLY A 35 17.50 -8.57 39.61
N THR A 36 17.58 -9.57 38.74
CA THR A 36 17.23 -9.38 37.33
C THR A 36 15.72 -9.38 37.21
N ILE A 37 15.16 -8.37 36.54
CA ILE A 37 13.72 -8.21 36.38
C ILE A 37 13.30 -8.95 35.10
N GLY A 38 12.47 -9.97 35.24
CA GLY A 38 11.90 -10.72 34.12
C GLY A 38 10.49 -10.24 33.82
N LEU A 39 10.23 -9.84 32.58
CA LEU A 39 8.92 -9.37 32.14
C LEU A 39 8.48 -10.12 30.88
N THR A 40 7.24 -10.59 30.88
CA THR A 40 6.57 -11.19 29.72
C THR A 40 5.56 -10.21 29.14
N PHE A 41 5.64 -9.96 27.84
CA PHE A 41 4.77 -9.02 27.11
C PHE A 41 3.76 -9.76 26.24
N ALA A 42 2.53 -9.27 26.21
CA ALA A 42 1.50 -9.64 25.23
C ALA A 42 0.75 -8.39 24.79
N SER A 43 0.65 -8.15 23.48
CA SER A 43 0.00 -6.99 22.87
C SER A 43 -1.10 -7.45 21.92
N ASP A 44 -2.23 -6.75 21.93
CA ASP A 44 -3.28 -6.93 20.91
C ASP A 44 -3.20 -5.87 19.79
N ILE A 45 -2.45 -4.78 19.99
CA ILE A 45 -2.37 -3.64 19.07
C ILE A 45 -2.12 -4.08 17.62
N GLN A 46 -3.02 -3.69 16.71
CA GLN A 46 -2.90 -3.84 15.27
C GLN A 46 -2.95 -2.49 14.56
N ALA A 47 -2.40 -2.42 13.34
CA ALA A 47 -2.65 -1.28 12.46
C ALA A 47 -4.14 -1.25 12.05
N GLY A 48 -4.69 -0.06 11.82
CA GLY A 48 -6.11 0.14 11.51
C GLY A 48 -7.03 0.30 12.71
N GLU A 49 -6.60 -0.15 13.88
CA GLU A 49 -7.39 -0.04 15.11
C GLU A 49 -7.13 1.26 15.87
N SER A 50 -8.17 1.76 16.57
CA SER A 50 -8.02 2.84 17.55
C SER A 50 -7.67 2.25 18.91
N GLY A 51 -6.50 2.61 19.44
CA GLY A 51 -6.03 2.18 20.76
C GLY A 51 -5.53 0.74 20.79
N GLY A 52 -5.67 0.08 21.94
CA GLY A 52 -5.20 -1.28 22.17
C GLY A 52 -4.61 -1.45 23.57
N THR A 53 -4.17 -2.65 23.89
CA THR A 53 -3.70 -3.07 25.20
C THR A 53 -2.35 -3.77 25.11
N VAL A 54 -1.53 -3.55 26.15
CA VAL A 54 -0.29 -4.28 26.36
C VAL A 54 -0.31 -4.83 27.77
N ASP A 55 -0.46 -6.15 27.88
CA ASP A 55 -0.35 -6.86 29.14
C ASP A 55 1.12 -7.17 29.43
N VAL A 56 1.55 -6.85 30.66
CA VAL A 56 2.91 -7.13 31.14
C VAL A 56 2.82 -7.91 32.44
N THR A 57 3.44 -9.09 32.46
CA THR A 57 3.54 -9.95 33.64
C THR A 57 4.94 -9.88 34.21
N LEU A 58 5.06 -9.78 35.54
CA LEU A 58 6.33 -9.88 36.25
C LEU A 58 6.65 -11.34 36.58
N ASP A 59 7.70 -11.87 35.95
CA ASP A 59 8.12 -13.27 36.11
C ASP A 59 9.18 -13.44 37.21
N SER A 60 9.99 -12.40 37.42
CA SER A 60 11.05 -12.40 38.43
C SER A 60 11.51 -10.99 38.78
N GLY A 61 12.09 -10.84 39.97
CA GLY A 61 12.47 -9.56 40.54
C GLY A 61 11.59 -9.21 41.73
N GLU A 62 12.20 -8.59 42.74
CA GLU A 62 11.58 -8.23 44.01
C GLU A 62 10.96 -6.83 43.91
N CYS A 63 9.93 -6.73 43.07
CA CYS A 63 9.19 -5.52 42.76
C CYS A 63 7.74 -5.83 42.36
N SER A 64 6.93 -4.79 42.16
CA SER A 64 5.59 -4.82 41.58
C SER A 64 5.52 -3.96 40.32
N ILE A 65 4.57 -4.28 39.43
CA ILE A 65 4.17 -3.41 38.32
C ILE A 65 3.03 -2.51 38.84
N GLU A 66 3.22 -1.20 38.76
CA GLU A 66 2.25 -0.19 39.17
C GLU A 66 1.36 0.25 38.01
N SER A 67 1.94 0.47 36.84
CA SER A 67 1.21 0.77 35.60
C SER A 67 1.98 0.35 34.36
N VAL A 68 1.22 0.17 33.28
CA VAL A 68 1.71 -0.05 31.92
C VAL A 68 0.98 0.96 31.04
N ASP A 69 1.72 1.89 30.46
CA ASP A 69 1.17 3.03 29.73
C ASP A 69 1.70 3.04 28.29
N ILE A 70 0.80 3.12 27.31
CA ILE A 70 1.16 3.35 25.91
C ILE A 70 1.36 4.86 25.71
N VAL A 71 2.53 5.29 25.24
CA VAL A 71 2.92 6.71 25.28
C VAL A 71 3.00 7.40 23.91
N ASN A 72 2.68 6.66 22.84
CA ASN A 72 2.62 7.20 21.47
C ASN A 72 1.37 6.77 20.72
N GLU A 73 0.29 6.48 21.46
CA GLU A 73 -1.02 6.25 20.88
C GLU A 73 -1.50 7.53 20.15
N GLY A 74 -2.03 7.34 18.95
CA GLY A 74 -2.71 8.37 18.16
C GLY A 74 -4.21 8.07 18.05
N ASP A 75 -4.89 8.71 17.10
CA ASP A 75 -6.31 8.41 16.84
C ASP A 75 -6.50 6.96 16.33
N TYR A 76 -5.54 6.49 15.52
CA TYR A 76 -5.46 5.13 14.97
C TYR A 76 -3.99 4.73 14.81
N TRP A 77 -3.71 3.43 14.89
CA TRP A 77 -2.41 2.89 14.55
C TRP A 77 -2.24 2.74 13.04
N ILE A 78 -1.05 3.08 12.54
CA ILE A 78 -0.73 2.98 11.12
C ILE A 78 0.32 1.90 10.91
N GLY A 79 0.23 1.22 9.77
CA GLY A 79 1.25 0.31 9.29
C GLY A 79 2.67 0.88 9.42
N GLY A 80 3.57 0.11 10.05
CA GLY A 80 4.94 0.52 10.31
C GLY A 80 5.17 1.29 11.61
N ASP A 81 4.11 1.70 12.32
CA ASP A 81 4.24 2.29 13.66
C ASP A 81 4.89 1.31 14.64
N LYS A 82 5.54 1.86 15.66
CA LYS A 82 6.16 1.08 16.74
C LYS A 82 5.56 1.52 18.07
N PRO A 83 4.61 0.75 18.63
CA PRO A 83 4.05 1.07 19.94
C PRO A 83 5.15 1.19 20.98
N LYS A 84 5.11 2.27 21.75
CA LYS A 84 6.07 2.62 22.79
C LYS A 84 5.35 2.54 24.14
N VAL A 85 5.92 1.76 25.04
CA VAL A 85 5.30 1.39 26.32
C VAL A 85 6.20 1.81 27.47
N GLU A 86 5.63 2.47 28.47
CA GLU A 86 6.26 2.76 29.75
C GLU A 86 5.69 1.87 30.85
N ILE A 87 6.58 1.20 31.58
CA ILE A 87 6.25 0.29 32.67
C ILE A 87 6.78 0.91 33.96
N TRP A 88 5.88 1.22 34.88
CA TRP A 88 6.20 1.77 36.18
C TRP A 88 6.33 0.63 37.19
N LEU A 89 7.50 0.53 37.81
CA LEU A 89 7.85 -0.52 38.76
C LEU A 89 8.10 0.09 40.13
N SER A 90 7.62 -0.58 41.18
CA SER A 90 7.91 -0.25 42.57
C SER A 90 8.69 -1.39 43.21
N ALA A 91 9.80 -1.11 43.87
CA ALA A 91 10.56 -2.12 44.60
C ALA A 91 9.79 -2.55 45.85
N ASP A 92 9.89 -3.84 46.20
CA ASP A 92 9.33 -4.34 47.45
C ASP A 92 9.95 -3.62 48.66
N SER A 93 9.28 -3.63 49.82
CA SER A 93 9.62 -2.78 50.97
C SER A 93 11.09 -2.84 51.42
N ASP A 94 11.70 -4.02 51.34
CA ASP A 94 13.08 -4.27 51.76
C ASP A 94 14.09 -4.21 50.60
N TYR A 95 13.63 -3.79 49.42
CA TYR A 95 14.40 -3.80 48.18
C TYR A 95 14.56 -2.40 47.59
N TYR A 96 15.56 -2.26 46.71
CA TYR A 96 15.80 -1.03 45.96
C TYR A 96 16.40 -1.32 44.58
N PHE A 97 16.13 -0.43 43.64
CA PHE A 97 16.72 -0.50 42.31
C PHE A 97 18.15 0.07 42.33
N SER A 98 19.12 -0.82 42.11
CA SER A 98 20.55 -0.44 42.12
C SER A 98 21.19 -0.31 40.74
N LYS A 99 20.49 -0.79 39.71
CA LYS A 99 20.93 -0.82 38.32
C LYS A 99 19.87 -0.16 37.45
N SER A 100 20.32 0.66 36.51
CA SER A 100 19.56 1.10 35.36
C SER A 100 20.27 0.58 34.10
N GLY A 101 19.53 0.32 33.04
CA GLY A 101 20.08 -0.16 31.77
C GLY A 101 19.53 -1.51 31.34
N LYS A 102 19.69 -1.82 30.05
CA LYS A 102 19.19 -3.02 29.39
C LYS A 102 19.49 -4.33 30.14
N ASN A 103 20.69 -4.46 30.72
CA ASN A 103 21.14 -5.70 31.37
C ASN A 103 20.46 -5.97 32.72
N ALA A 104 19.63 -5.04 33.24
CA ALA A 104 18.80 -5.28 34.41
C ALA A 104 17.56 -6.14 34.08
N PHE A 105 17.24 -6.31 32.80
CA PHE A 105 15.99 -6.90 32.34
C PHE A 105 16.21 -8.16 31.51
N LYS A 106 15.22 -9.05 31.57
CA LYS A 106 14.98 -10.12 30.62
C LYS A 106 13.55 -9.96 30.10
N PHE A 107 13.39 -10.07 28.79
CA PHE A 107 12.09 -9.96 28.14
C PHE A 107 11.71 -11.30 27.50
N ASP A 108 10.45 -11.66 27.63
CA ASP A 108 9.83 -12.83 27.01
C ASP A 108 8.45 -12.46 26.41
N GLY A 109 7.84 -13.37 25.67
CA GLY A 109 6.60 -13.14 24.94
C GLY A 109 6.81 -12.34 23.66
N ASP A 110 5.97 -11.32 23.44
CA ASP A 110 6.08 -10.45 22.28
C ASP A 110 7.43 -9.73 22.24
N LYS A 111 7.98 -9.60 21.04
CA LYS A 111 9.32 -9.04 20.87
C LYS A 111 9.32 -7.55 21.17
N VAL A 112 10.07 -7.18 22.20
CA VAL A 112 10.28 -5.79 22.59
C VAL A 112 11.74 -5.37 22.46
N LYS A 113 11.96 -4.08 22.25
CA LYS A 113 13.30 -3.45 22.27
C LYS A 113 13.38 -2.50 23.45
N TYR A 114 14.41 -2.69 24.27
CA TYR A 114 14.79 -1.74 25.31
C TYR A 114 15.06 -0.35 24.71
N VAL A 115 14.43 0.69 25.26
CA VAL A 115 14.73 2.08 24.94
C VAL A 115 15.51 2.73 26.08
N SER A 116 14.92 2.75 27.28
CA SER A 116 15.50 3.41 28.45
C SER A 116 14.98 2.81 29.75
N SER A 117 15.68 3.07 30.84
CA SER A 117 15.18 2.84 32.19
C SER A 117 15.74 3.92 33.11
N SER A 118 14.91 4.43 34.01
CA SER A 118 15.27 5.50 34.95
C SER A 118 14.82 5.11 36.34
N VAL A 119 15.72 5.26 37.31
CA VAL A 119 15.45 5.00 38.73
C VAL A 119 15.26 6.34 39.44
N LYS A 120 14.19 6.46 40.23
CA LYS A 120 13.95 7.66 41.05
C LYS A 120 15.05 7.86 42.11
N SER A 121 15.16 9.07 42.63
CA SER A 121 16.24 9.46 43.56
C SER A 121 16.28 8.63 44.85
N ASP A 122 15.12 8.17 45.33
CA ASP A 122 14.95 7.30 46.51
C ASP A 122 15.14 5.81 46.20
N LYS A 123 15.30 5.45 44.92
CA LYS A 123 15.49 4.11 44.39
C LYS A 123 14.36 3.12 44.66
N SER A 124 13.19 3.60 45.10
CA SER A 124 12.02 2.76 45.28
C SER A 124 11.25 2.56 43.99
N GLU A 125 11.38 3.46 43.02
CA GLU A 125 10.64 3.35 41.76
C GLU A 125 11.56 3.39 40.55
N MET A 126 11.14 2.70 39.50
CA MET A 126 11.79 2.67 38.21
C MET A 126 10.75 2.78 37.09
N VAL A 127 11.08 3.55 36.05
CA VAL A 127 10.33 3.54 34.79
C VAL A 127 11.18 2.82 33.75
N LEU A 128 10.65 1.76 33.15
CA LEU A 128 11.21 1.09 31.98
C LEU A 128 10.44 1.56 30.74
N THR A 129 11.16 1.93 29.68
CA THR A 129 10.56 2.24 28.38
C THR A 129 11.03 1.22 27.36
N VAL A 130 10.07 0.64 26.63
CA VAL A 130 10.32 -0.29 25.52
C VAL A 130 9.54 0.12 24.28
N THR A 131 9.91 -0.44 23.13
CA THR A 131 9.08 -0.42 21.92
C THR A 131 8.77 -1.84 21.48
N LEU A 132 7.52 -2.10 21.07
CA LEU A 132 7.13 -3.34 20.39
C LEU A 132 7.74 -3.40 18.98
N GLU A 133 7.53 -4.52 18.27
CA GLU A 133 7.85 -4.59 16.84
C GLU A 133 7.04 -3.57 16.03
N LYS A 134 7.50 -3.34 14.79
CA LYS A 134 6.71 -2.49 13.88
C LYS A 134 5.40 -3.22 13.59
N LEU A 135 4.28 -2.50 13.57
CA LEU A 135 3.01 -3.03 13.12
C LEU A 135 3.12 -3.35 11.63
N ASP A 136 2.48 -4.43 11.21
CA ASP A 136 2.33 -4.74 9.79
C ASP A 136 1.43 -3.69 9.13
N GLU A 137 1.53 -3.56 7.80
CA GLU A 137 0.66 -2.63 7.09
C GLU A 137 -0.80 -3.03 7.31
N ASP A 138 -1.65 -2.05 7.61
CA ASP A 138 -3.09 -2.28 7.74
C ASP A 138 -3.61 -2.73 6.37
N ASP A 139 -3.90 -4.02 6.25
CA ASP A 139 -4.62 -4.58 5.13
C ASP A 139 -6.10 -4.22 5.32
N GLU A 140 -6.43 -2.92 5.23
CA GLU A 140 -7.82 -2.49 5.12
C GLU A 140 -8.50 -3.39 4.07
N ASP A 141 -9.65 -3.97 4.44
CA ASP A 141 -10.33 -4.95 3.59
C ASP A 141 -10.70 -4.30 2.24
N LEU A 142 -9.91 -4.65 1.22
CA LEU A 142 -10.05 -4.19 -0.15
C LEU A 142 -10.72 -5.25 -1.03
N ASP A 143 -11.35 -6.25 -0.42
CA ASP A 143 -12.06 -7.30 -1.14
C ASP A 143 -13.29 -6.69 -1.84
N VAL A 144 -13.52 -7.15 -3.07
CA VAL A 144 -14.54 -6.60 -3.96
C VAL A 144 -15.64 -7.63 -4.12
N ASP A 145 -16.85 -7.31 -3.64
CA ASP A 145 -18.01 -8.18 -3.73
C ASP A 145 -18.92 -7.87 -4.94
N GLY A 146 -19.95 -8.70 -5.14
CA GLY A 146 -21.05 -8.40 -6.05
C GLY A 146 -20.70 -8.54 -7.54
N LEU A 147 -19.64 -9.29 -7.88
CA LEU A 147 -19.19 -9.46 -9.27
C LEU A 147 -20.26 -10.16 -10.12
N ILE A 148 -20.81 -9.44 -11.11
CA ILE A 148 -21.86 -9.94 -12.00
C ILE A 148 -21.63 -9.49 -13.44
N TRP A 149 -22.07 -10.32 -14.38
CA TRP A 149 -22.15 -10.00 -15.80
C TRP A 149 -23.54 -9.47 -16.16
N ASP A 150 -23.59 -8.37 -16.91
CA ASP A 150 -24.66 -8.13 -17.86
C ASP A 150 -24.34 -8.93 -19.13
N GLU A 151 -24.89 -10.15 -19.20
CA GLU A 151 -24.69 -11.09 -20.32
C GLU A 151 -25.19 -10.54 -21.65
N ASP A 152 -26.08 -9.53 -21.65
CA ASP A 152 -26.63 -9.01 -22.88
C ASP A 152 -25.64 -8.11 -23.64
N ASN A 153 -24.75 -7.45 -22.91
CA ASN A 153 -23.85 -6.47 -23.50
C ASN A 153 -22.37 -6.76 -23.20
N GLY A 154 -22.08 -7.78 -22.39
CA GLY A 154 -20.72 -8.11 -21.97
C GLY A 154 -20.14 -7.07 -20.99
N ILE A 155 -21.00 -6.43 -20.21
CA ILE A 155 -20.59 -5.43 -19.22
C ILE A 155 -20.42 -6.14 -17.87
N ALA A 156 -19.25 -5.98 -17.26
CA ALA A 156 -18.97 -6.43 -15.92
C ALA A 156 -19.37 -5.37 -14.89
N HIS A 157 -19.94 -5.79 -13.76
CA HIS A 157 -20.30 -4.96 -12.62
C HIS A 157 -19.79 -5.57 -11.32
N TRP A 158 -19.54 -4.73 -10.33
CA TRP A 158 -19.22 -5.12 -8.96
C TRP A 158 -19.74 -4.09 -7.97
N ASP A 159 -19.75 -4.41 -6.67
CA ASP A 159 -20.21 -3.49 -5.64
C ASP A 159 -19.24 -2.31 -5.46
N HIS A 160 -19.79 -1.15 -5.14
CA HIS A 160 -18.97 0.02 -4.84
C HIS A 160 -18.24 -0.18 -3.51
N LEU A 161 -16.94 0.14 -3.49
CA LEU A 161 -16.11 0.10 -2.30
C LEU A 161 -15.60 1.52 -2.01
N ASP A 162 -16.04 2.11 -0.90
CA ASP A 162 -15.72 3.51 -0.55
C ASP A 162 -14.21 3.77 -0.40
N LEU A 163 -13.46 2.74 0.02
CA LEU A 163 -12.01 2.78 0.19
C LEU A 163 -11.28 2.77 -1.16
N ALA A 164 -11.88 2.22 -2.22
CA ALA A 164 -11.27 2.13 -3.53
C ALA A 164 -11.22 3.51 -4.21
N LYS A 165 -10.03 3.86 -4.74
CA LYS A 165 -9.86 5.01 -5.65
C LYS A 165 -9.88 4.61 -7.11
N THR A 166 -9.41 3.41 -7.40
CA THR A 166 -9.51 2.79 -8.71
C THR A 166 -9.67 1.29 -8.56
N TYR A 167 -10.08 0.63 -9.64
CA TYR A 167 -10.09 -0.82 -9.77
C TYR A 167 -9.17 -1.23 -10.90
N LYS A 168 -8.52 -2.39 -10.75
CA LYS A 168 -7.92 -3.11 -11.89
C LYS A 168 -8.85 -4.23 -12.29
N VAL A 169 -9.15 -4.34 -13.58
CA VAL A 169 -10.10 -5.32 -14.12
C VAL A 169 -9.50 -6.01 -15.36
N ARG A 170 -9.71 -7.32 -15.49
CA ARG A 170 -9.19 -8.13 -16.62
C ARG A 170 -10.19 -9.19 -17.05
N LEU A 171 -10.26 -9.44 -18.36
CA LEU A 171 -11.03 -10.54 -18.92
C LEU A 171 -10.21 -11.83 -18.76
N CYS A 172 -10.88 -12.93 -18.45
CA CYS A 172 -10.27 -14.24 -18.30
C CYS A 172 -11.04 -15.28 -19.09
N ARG A 173 -10.32 -16.29 -19.59
CA ARG A 173 -10.92 -17.40 -20.34
C ARG A 173 -10.58 -18.70 -19.63
N ARG A 174 -11.57 -19.56 -19.42
CA ARG A 174 -11.35 -20.86 -18.80
C ARG A 174 -10.50 -21.76 -19.72
N GLY A 175 -9.40 -22.27 -19.20
CA GLY A 175 -8.49 -23.22 -19.85
C GLY A 175 -8.38 -24.55 -19.10
N ASN A 176 -7.50 -25.45 -19.56
CA ASN A 176 -7.23 -26.75 -18.93
C ASN A 176 -6.21 -26.70 -17.77
N SER A 177 -5.64 -25.54 -17.46
CA SER A 177 -4.69 -25.33 -16.36
C SER A 177 -5.07 -24.08 -15.56
N SER A 178 -5.00 -24.20 -14.24
CA SER A 178 -5.28 -23.24 -13.15
C SER A 178 -5.65 -21.79 -13.53
N SER A 179 -6.88 -21.40 -13.19
CA SER A 179 -7.37 -20.14 -12.57
C SER A 179 -6.57 -18.80 -12.62
N ASP A 180 -5.63 -18.57 -13.55
CA ASP A 180 -4.87 -17.31 -13.63
C ASP A 180 -4.65 -16.75 -15.06
N ASP A 181 -5.22 -17.39 -16.08
CA ASP A 181 -5.01 -17.02 -17.48
C ASP A 181 -5.95 -15.90 -17.95
N GLY A 182 -5.96 -14.78 -17.24
CA GLY A 182 -6.54 -13.56 -17.80
C GLY A 182 -5.88 -13.21 -19.14
N ILE A 183 -6.72 -12.85 -20.08
CA ILE A 183 -6.37 -12.67 -21.48
C ILE A 183 -6.19 -11.18 -21.80
N GLY A 184 -5.07 -10.85 -22.42
CA GLY A 184 -4.81 -9.50 -22.90
C GLY A 184 -4.52 -8.49 -21.78
N THR A 185 -5.18 -7.33 -21.86
CA THR A 185 -4.83 -6.13 -21.08
C THR A 185 -5.55 -6.11 -19.73
N VAL A 186 -4.84 -5.65 -18.69
CA VAL A 186 -5.44 -5.23 -17.41
C VAL A 186 -5.81 -3.77 -17.52
N TYR A 187 -7.09 -3.46 -17.34
CA TYR A 187 -7.62 -2.11 -17.39
C TYR A 187 -7.64 -1.50 -16.00
N THR A 188 -7.43 -0.18 -15.91
CA THR A 188 -7.62 0.58 -14.68
C THR A 188 -8.82 1.50 -14.85
N VAL A 189 -9.79 1.39 -13.95
CA VAL A 189 -11.06 2.12 -14.02
C VAL A 189 -11.38 2.78 -12.68
N LYS A 190 -12.25 3.78 -12.68
CA LYS A 190 -12.77 4.42 -11.45
C LYS A 190 -14.16 3.97 -11.08
N GLU A 191 -14.96 3.66 -12.10
CA GLU A 191 -16.33 3.18 -11.94
C GLU A 191 -16.34 1.72 -11.49
N ASN A 192 -17.47 1.29 -10.93
CA ASN A 192 -17.72 -0.09 -10.51
C ASN A 192 -18.28 -0.98 -11.64
N SER A 193 -17.89 -0.66 -12.88
CA SER A 193 -18.28 -1.42 -14.06
C SER A 193 -17.25 -1.30 -15.18
N PHE A 194 -17.20 -2.29 -16.07
CA PHE A 194 -16.36 -2.24 -17.27
C PHE A 194 -16.97 -3.00 -18.45
N ASP A 195 -16.96 -2.37 -19.62
CA ASP A 195 -17.48 -2.95 -20.86
C ASP A 195 -16.42 -3.82 -21.57
N PHE A 196 -16.68 -5.13 -21.63
CA PHE A 196 -15.84 -6.10 -22.34
C PHE A 196 -16.27 -6.36 -23.79
N SER A 197 -17.29 -5.67 -24.30
CA SER A 197 -17.64 -5.72 -25.72
C SER A 197 -16.44 -5.37 -26.62
N GLY A 198 -16.28 -6.10 -27.72
CA GLY A 198 -15.13 -6.01 -28.62
C GLY A 198 -13.89 -6.77 -28.15
N LYS A 199 -13.90 -7.38 -26.95
CA LYS A 199 -12.70 -7.95 -26.32
C LYS A 199 -12.70 -9.46 -26.24
N PHE A 200 -13.76 -10.14 -26.68
CA PHE A 200 -13.84 -11.60 -26.69
C PHE A 200 -13.14 -12.17 -27.92
N PRO A 201 -12.00 -12.87 -27.79
CA PRO A 201 -11.20 -13.26 -28.96
C PRO A 201 -11.80 -14.41 -29.78
N ARG A 202 -12.60 -15.27 -29.14
CA ARG A 202 -13.21 -16.48 -29.74
C ARG A 202 -14.26 -17.08 -28.81
N THR A 203 -14.94 -18.13 -29.23
CA THR A 203 -15.96 -18.80 -28.42
C THR A 203 -15.33 -19.48 -27.20
N GLY A 204 -16.16 -19.74 -26.18
CA GLY A 204 -15.78 -20.49 -24.99
C GLY A 204 -16.27 -19.84 -23.70
N THR A 205 -15.79 -20.37 -22.58
CA THR A 205 -16.20 -19.92 -21.24
C THR A 205 -15.28 -18.82 -20.73
N TYR A 206 -15.86 -17.70 -20.30
CA TYR A 206 -15.16 -16.51 -19.80
C TYR A 206 -15.63 -16.13 -18.40
N TYR A 207 -14.80 -15.35 -17.72
CA TYR A 207 -15.08 -14.68 -16.45
C TYR A 207 -14.22 -13.41 -16.40
N PHE A 208 -14.46 -12.50 -15.46
CA PHE A 208 -13.55 -11.39 -15.22
C PHE A 208 -12.97 -11.49 -13.82
N LYS A 209 -11.82 -10.85 -13.63
CA LYS A 209 -11.29 -10.58 -12.30
C LYS A 209 -11.21 -9.09 -12.05
N VAL A 210 -11.47 -8.66 -10.83
CA VAL A 210 -11.34 -7.28 -10.37
C VAL A 210 -10.61 -7.23 -9.03
N ARG A 211 -9.87 -6.15 -8.78
CA ARG A 211 -9.33 -5.83 -7.45
C ARG A 211 -9.37 -4.33 -7.20
N ALA A 212 -9.61 -3.94 -5.95
CA ALA A 212 -9.57 -2.54 -5.55
C ALA A 212 -8.14 -2.05 -5.36
N ILE A 213 -7.95 -0.74 -5.56
CA ILE A 213 -6.73 -0.01 -5.26
C ILE A 213 -7.11 1.24 -4.47
N ASP A 214 -6.55 1.38 -3.28
CA ASP A 214 -6.83 2.48 -2.36
C ASP A 214 -6.05 3.77 -2.73
N ALA A 215 -6.19 4.81 -1.89
CA ALA A 215 -5.51 6.08 -2.08
C ALA A 215 -3.99 6.01 -1.87
N ARG A 216 -3.49 5.00 -1.16
CA ARG A 216 -2.07 4.74 -0.90
C ARG A 216 -1.45 3.84 -1.97
N ASN A 217 -2.23 3.41 -2.96
CA ASN A 217 -1.84 2.47 -4.01
C ASN A 217 -1.55 1.05 -3.47
N HIS A 218 -2.17 0.70 -2.35
CA HIS A 218 -2.30 -0.69 -1.90
C HIS A 218 -3.36 -1.38 -2.77
N ALA A 219 -3.18 -2.67 -3.00
CA ALA A 219 -4.07 -3.44 -3.86
C ALA A 219 -4.64 -4.61 -3.06
N GLY A 220 -5.96 -4.74 -3.06
CA GLY A 220 -6.64 -5.92 -2.54
C GLY A 220 -6.39 -7.16 -3.41
N ASP A 221 -6.96 -8.27 -2.96
CA ASP A 221 -6.90 -9.52 -3.68
C ASP A 221 -7.75 -9.48 -4.96
N TRP A 222 -7.44 -10.41 -5.87
CA TRP A 222 -8.17 -10.54 -7.12
C TRP A 222 -9.42 -11.39 -6.91
N GLU A 223 -10.57 -10.73 -7.01
CA GLU A 223 -11.87 -11.37 -6.97
C GLU A 223 -12.30 -11.85 -8.35
N GLU A 224 -12.98 -13.00 -8.41
CA GLU A 224 -13.37 -13.69 -9.64
C GLU A 224 -14.89 -13.71 -9.80
N SER A 225 -15.37 -13.30 -10.97
CA SER A 225 -16.80 -13.37 -11.30
C SER A 225 -17.25 -14.80 -11.55
N SER A 226 -18.57 -14.99 -11.63
CA SER A 226 -19.15 -16.18 -12.26
C SER A 226 -18.73 -16.32 -13.74
N TYR A 227 -18.91 -17.53 -14.29
CA TYR A 227 -18.60 -17.83 -15.67
C TYR A 227 -19.78 -17.53 -16.61
N ILE A 228 -19.46 -17.04 -17.81
CA ILE A 228 -20.38 -16.93 -18.95
C ILE A 228 -19.88 -17.78 -20.12
N GLU A 229 -20.79 -18.30 -20.94
CA GLU A 229 -20.45 -19.01 -22.17
C GLU A 229 -20.69 -18.11 -23.38
N ILE A 230 -19.65 -17.93 -24.19
CA ILE A 230 -19.70 -17.11 -25.41
C ILE A 230 -19.78 -18.04 -26.62
N THR A 231 -20.93 -18.04 -27.29
CA THR A 231 -21.16 -18.78 -28.54
C THR A 231 -20.69 -17.99 -29.77
N ASP A 232 -20.73 -18.60 -30.96
CA ASP A 232 -20.45 -17.88 -32.20
C ASP A 232 -21.44 -16.73 -32.43
N GLN A 233 -22.71 -16.92 -32.06
CA GLN A 233 -23.72 -15.88 -32.16
C GLN A 233 -23.43 -14.72 -31.20
N ASP A 234 -22.97 -15.02 -29.98
CA ASP A 234 -22.60 -14.00 -29.00
C ASP A 234 -21.37 -13.21 -29.43
N LEU A 235 -20.38 -13.85 -30.05
CA LEU A 235 -19.21 -13.11 -30.56
C LEU A 235 -19.59 -12.05 -31.59
N VAL A 236 -20.53 -12.36 -32.48
CA VAL A 236 -21.01 -11.37 -33.46
C VAL A 236 -21.68 -10.21 -32.75
N ARG A 237 -22.55 -10.51 -31.77
CA ARG A 237 -23.27 -9.51 -31.00
C ARG A 237 -22.35 -8.64 -30.12
N LEU A 238 -21.39 -9.27 -29.43
CA LEU A 238 -20.54 -8.65 -28.41
C LEU A 238 -19.30 -8.01 -28.98
N ASN A 239 -18.81 -8.39 -30.17
CA ASN A 239 -17.66 -7.72 -30.76
C ASN A 239 -18.05 -6.66 -31.79
N GLY A 240 -19.22 -6.79 -32.40
CA GLY A 240 -19.54 -6.10 -33.64
C GLY A 240 -19.24 -6.98 -34.86
N GLN A 241 -19.72 -6.54 -36.02
CA GLN A 241 -19.75 -7.36 -37.23
C GLN A 241 -19.25 -6.61 -38.47
N TRP A 242 -18.50 -7.34 -39.29
CA TRP A 242 -18.13 -6.90 -40.64
C TRP A 242 -19.31 -7.05 -41.58
N MET A 243 -19.61 -5.98 -42.31
CA MET A 243 -20.66 -5.92 -43.30
C MET A 243 -20.07 -5.53 -44.66
N ARG A 244 -20.72 -5.92 -45.75
CA ARG A 244 -20.23 -5.64 -47.11
C ARG A 244 -21.37 -5.32 -48.06
N ASP A 245 -21.11 -4.34 -48.93
CA ASP A 245 -21.92 -4.01 -50.09
C ASP A 245 -21.02 -3.87 -51.35
N ASP A 246 -21.55 -3.28 -52.41
CA ASP A 246 -20.84 -3.06 -53.67
C ASP A 246 -19.68 -2.05 -53.57
N ARG A 247 -19.68 -1.20 -52.53
CA ARG A 247 -18.67 -0.14 -52.33
C ARG A 247 -17.51 -0.63 -51.49
N GLY A 248 -17.76 -1.51 -50.53
CA GLY A 248 -16.71 -2.11 -49.72
C GLY A 248 -17.20 -2.73 -48.43
N TRP A 249 -16.25 -2.95 -47.52
CA TRP A 249 -16.51 -3.45 -46.18
C TRP A 249 -16.69 -2.28 -45.20
N TRP A 250 -17.60 -2.40 -44.23
CA TRP A 250 -17.65 -1.53 -43.06
C TRP A 250 -17.81 -2.38 -41.79
N TYR A 251 -17.55 -1.78 -40.63
CA TYR A 251 -17.68 -2.47 -39.35
C TYR A 251 -18.77 -1.83 -38.49
N VAL A 252 -19.78 -2.63 -38.12
CA VAL A 252 -20.86 -2.22 -37.23
C VAL A 252 -20.50 -2.62 -35.81
N ASN A 253 -20.36 -1.62 -34.94
CA ASN A 253 -20.11 -1.78 -33.52
C ASN A 253 -21.33 -2.38 -32.80
N THR A 254 -21.13 -2.83 -31.56
CA THR A 254 -22.19 -3.42 -30.73
C THR A 254 -23.35 -2.48 -30.45
N ASP A 255 -23.08 -1.18 -30.36
CA ASP A 255 -24.08 -0.11 -30.21
C ASP A 255 -24.78 0.27 -31.54
N GLY A 256 -24.46 -0.42 -32.63
CA GLY A 256 -24.97 -0.15 -33.98
C GLY A 256 -24.28 1.00 -34.71
N SER A 257 -23.31 1.68 -34.08
CA SER A 257 -22.49 2.71 -34.73
C SER A 257 -21.44 2.09 -35.66
N TYR A 258 -20.74 2.91 -36.43
CA TYR A 258 -19.63 2.47 -37.27
C TYR A 258 -18.60 3.59 -37.42
N THR A 259 -17.32 3.21 -37.51
CA THR A 259 -16.20 4.16 -37.56
C THR A 259 -16.12 4.85 -38.91
N LYS A 260 -15.86 6.16 -38.91
CA LYS A 260 -15.64 6.99 -40.11
C LYS A 260 -14.39 7.84 -39.96
N ASN A 261 -13.64 7.96 -41.04
CA ASN A 261 -12.40 8.75 -41.15
C ASN A 261 -11.43 8.52 -39.98
N ASN A 262 -11.27 7.27 -39.56
CA ASN A 262 -10.50 6.94 -38.37
C ASN A 262 -10.03 5.48 -38.36
N TRP A 263 -9.06 5.21 -37.50
CA TRP A 263 -8.58 3.88 -37.19
C TRP A 263 -9.49 3.18 -36.17
N GLN A 264 -9.70 1.87 -36.35
CA GLN A 264 -10.35 1.01 -35.37
C GLN A 264 -9.56 -0.27 -35.14
N TYR A 265 -9.44 -0.67 -33.88
CA TYR A 265 -8.81 -1.92 -33.50
C TYR A 265 -9.88 -3.01 -33.36
N ILE A 266 -9.83 -4.02 -34.22
CA ILE A 266 -10.83 -5.09 -34.34
C ILE A 266 -10.07 -6.42 -34.33
N HIS A 267 -10.43 -7.33 -33.41
CA HIS A 267 -9.84 -8.68 -33.32
C HIS A 267 -8.30 -8.72 -33.43
N SER A 268 -7.65 -7.88 -32.63
CA SER A 268 -6.19 -7.76 -32.53
C SER A 268 -5.48 -7.16 -33.75
N LYS A 269 -6.21 -6.46 -34.62
CA LYS A 269 -5.66 -5.81 -35.82
C LYS A 269 -6.22 -4.40 -35.96
N TRP A 270 -5.41 -3.49 -36.50
CA TRP A 270 -5.85 -2.13 -36.84
C TRP A 270 -6.40 -2.09 -38.27
N TYR A 271 -7.51 -1.37 -38.45
CA TYR A 271 -8.17 -1.12 -39.72
C TYR A 271 -8.43 0.38 -39.87
N PHE A 272 -8.36 0.91 -41.09
CA PHE A 272 -8.70 2.30 -41.37
C PHE A 272 -10.00 2.40 -42.14
N PHE A 273 -10.89 3.30 -41.73
CA PHE A 273 -12.16 3.57 -42.40
C PHE A 273 -12.18 4.98 -42.97
N ASP A 274 -12.67 5.13 -44.20
CA ASP A 274 -12.80 6.43 -44.86
C ASP A 274 -13.97 7.27 -44.33
N GLU A 275 -14.17 8.46 -44.90
CA GLU A 275 -15.21 9.42 -44.51
C GLU A 275 -16.63 8.86 -44.57
N GLU A 276 -16.87 7.84 -45.39
CA GLU A 276 -18.17 7.20 -45.53
C GLU A 276 -18.30 5.98 -44.63
N GLY A 277 -17.18 5.51 -44.06
CA GLY A 277 -17.11 4.37 -43.15
C GLY A 277 -16.69 3.07 -43.83
N TYR A 278 -16.16 3.14 -45.07
CA TYR A 278 -15.66 1.97 -45.76
C TYR A 278 -14.19 1.72 -45.44
N MET A 279 -13.86 0.47 -45.18
CA MET A 279 -12.52 -0.01 -44.88
C MET A 279 -11.60 0.23 -46.06
N ARG A 280 -10.42 0.77 -45.78
CA ARG A 280 -9.39 1.07 -46.76
C ARG A 280 -8.27 0.03 -46.73
N THR A 281 -7.68 -0.19 -47.90
CA THR A 281 -6.47 -0.97 -48.10
C THR A 281 -5.38 -0.08 -48.72
N GLY A 282 -4.14 -0.55 -48.72
CA GLY A 282 -2.98 0.18 -49.22
C GLY A 282 -2.48 1.27 -48.27
N TRP A 283 -1.78 2.27 -48.82
CA TRP A 283 -1.17 3.35 -48.06
C TRP A 283 -2.21 4.35 -47.52
N ILE A 284 -2.17 4.59 -46.21
CA ILE A 284 -2.99 5.56 -45.48
C ILE A 284 -2.08 6.63 -44.89
N SER A 285 -2.36 7.90 -45.17
CA SER A 285 -1.70 9.03 -44.53
C SER A 285 -2.50 9.45 -43.29
N TRP A 286 -1.86 9.45 -42.12
CA TRP A 286 -2.49 9.81 -40.85
C TRP A 286 -1.55 10.68 -40.01
N GLY A 287 -1.89 11.96 -39.86
CA GLY A 287 -0.97 12.98 -39.37
C GLY A 287 0.26 13.07 -40.27
N ASP A 288 1.45 13.09 -39.67
CA ASP A 288 2.73 13.15 -40.39
C ASP A 288 3.30 11.76 -40.73
N LYS A 289 2.51 10.70 -40.54
CA LYS A 289 2.94 9.30 -40.72
C LYS A 289 2.16 8.62 -41.85
N GLN A 290 2.76 7.58 -42.42
CA GLN A 290 2.12 6.69 -43.39
C GLN A 290 2.06 5.26 -42.85
N TYR A 291 0.95 4.59 -43.11
CA TYR A 291 0.66 3.23 -42.67
C TYR A 291 0.17 2.41 -43.85
N TYR A 292 0.43 1.11 -43.87
CA TYR A 292 -0.02 0.24 -44.96
C TYR A 292 -1.02 -0.80 -44.44
N CYS A 293 -2.22 -0.83 -45.04
CA CYS A 293 -3.23 -1.86 -44.81
C CYS A 293 -3.16 -2.93 -45.92
N ASP A 294 -3.13 -4.21 -45.54
CA ASP A 294 -3.09 -5.33 -46.49
C ASP A 294 -4.39 -5.47 -47.30
N GLU A 295 -4.47 -6.50 -48.15
CA GLU A 295 -5.65 -6.77 -48.98
C GLU A 295 -6.92 -7.09 -48.16
N ASN A 296 -6.75 -7.52 -46.90
CA ASN A 296 -7.83 -7.74 -45.94
C ASN A 296 -8.09 -6.50 -45.07
N GLY A 297 -7.41 -5.38 -45.33
CA GLY A 297 -7.52 -4.11 -44.60
C GLY A 297 -6.72 -4.03 -43.30
N ALA A 298 -6.02 -5.09 -42.91
CA ALA A 298 -5.27 -5.11 -41.66
C ALA A 298 -3.97 -4.30 -41.80
N MET A 299 -3.71 -3.40 -40.87
CA MET A 299 -2.46 -2.64 -40.81
C MET A 299 -1.27 -3.59 -40.62
N LEU A 300 -0.25 -3.42 -41.45
CA LEU A 300 1.02 -4.10 -41.29
C LEU A 300 1.87 -3.41 -40.21
N SER A 301 2.58 -4.21 -39.42
CA SER A 301 3.55 -3.74 -38.41
C SER A 301 4.73 -4.70 -38.32
N SER A 302 5.92 -4.17 -38.02
CA SER A 302 7.16 -4.95 -37.88
C SER A 302 7.46 -5.86 -39.09
N THR A 303 7.24 -5.35 -40.30
CA THR A 303 7.36 -6.14 -41.54
C THR A 303 7.69 -5.27 -42.76
N VAL A 304 7.79 -5.89 -43.93
CA VAL A 304 7.99 -5.22 -45.23
C VAL A 304 6.67 -5.27 -46.02
N THR A 305 6.27 -4.14 -46.60
CA THR A 305 5.08 -4.00 -47.44
C THR A 305 5.27 -4.68 -48.80
N PRO A 306 4.19 -5.04 -49.53
CA PRO A 306 4.30 -5.67 -50.85
C PRO A 306 5.08 -4.85 -51.88
N ASP A 307 5.13 -3.52 -51.72
CA ASP A 307 5.89 -2.58 -52.56
C ASP A 307 7.31 -2.28 -52.03
N GLY A 308 7.77 -3.01 -51.01
CA GLY A 308 9.18 -3.05 -50.59
C GLY A 308 9.59 -2.04 -49.51
N PHE A 309 8.65 -1.34 -48.87
CA PHE A 309 8.95 -0.43 -47.77
C PHE A 309 8.89 -1.15 -46.41
N THR A 310 9.67 -0.70 -45.44
CA THR A 310 9.64 -1.26 -44.08
C THR A 310 8.66 -0.45 -43.20
N VAL A 311 7.87 -1.14 -42.39
CA VAL A 311 7.02 -0.55 -41.35
C VAL A 311 7.46 -0.99 -39.96
N GLY A 312 7.49 -0.05 -39.02
CA GLY A 312 7.93 -0.26 -37.65
C GLY A 312 6.92 -1.00 -36.76
N ALA A 313 7.25 -1.17 -35.49
CA ALA A 313 6.38 -1.82 -34.50
C ALA A 313 5.08 -1.06 -34.24
N ASP A 314 5.08 0.25 -34.43
CA ASP A 314 3.89 1.10 -34.40
C ASP A 314 3.11 1.11 -35.74
N GLY A 315 3.56 0.34 -36.73
CA GLY A 315 2.99 0.27 -38.08
C GLY A 315 3.36 1.44 -39.01
N ALA A 316 4.10 2.44 -38.50
CA ALA A 316 4.49 3.58 -39.30
C ALA A 316 5.60 3.19 -40.29
N ARG A 317 5.52 3.74 -41.51
CA ARG A 317 6.58 3.62 -42.51
C ARG A 317 7.91 4.14 -41.94
N ALA A 318 8.93 3.29 -41.98
CA ALA A 318 10.29 3.67 -41.68
C ALA A 318 10.90 4.43 -42.86
N ASN A 319 11.69 5.46 -42.55
CA ASN A 319 12.47 6.22 -43.54
C ASN A 319 13.74 5.46 -43.92
#